data_AF-A0A090W4H5-F1
#
_entry.id   AF-A0A090W4H5-F1
#
_cell.length_a   1.000
_cell.length_b   1.000
_cell.length_c   1.000
_cell.angle_alpha   90.00
_cell.angle_beta   90.00
_cell.angle_gamma   90.00
#
_symmetry.space_group_name_H-M   'P 1'
#
loop_
_entity.id
_entity.type
_entity.pdbx_description
1 polymer ?
#
loop_
_entity_poly.entity_id
_entity_poly.type
_entity_poly.pdbx_seq_one_letter_code
_entity_poly.pdbx_strand_id
1 'polypeptide(L)'
;MGLTRNVGPLVPYLERSRIKRRFSLNASAYVDFKLAKGLNFKQTISGVFRHTKNNDADFVLGNENIVTFGDEAFRLERRDEVNQYVIESVLRYKRDFGKHNLNTILGFEFTNRDFFRQESEAFGVYSNDFNENIALADEHYIYTKWVRQVSFIFW
;
A
#
# COMPACT_ATOMS: atom_id res chain seq x y z
N MET A 1 4.21 -31.89 -20.64
CA MET A 1 5.01 -32.70 -19.69
C MET A 1 4.69 -32.21 -18.29
N GLY A 2 4.14 -33.07 -17.42
CA GLY A 2 3.81 -32.73 -16.06
C GLY A 2 5.02 -32.93 -15.16
N LEU A 3 5.37 -31.92 -14.37
CA LEU A 3 6.45 -32.01 -13.39
C LEU A 3 5.95 -32.84 -12.20
N THR A 4 6.53 -34.02 -12.03
CA THR A 4 6.25 -34.91 -10.89
C THR A 4 6.71 -34.25 -9.60
N ARG A 5 5.76 -33.90 -8.73
CA ARG A 5 5.99 -33.51 -7.33
C ARG A 5 6.56 -34.69 -6.56
N ASN A 6 7.87 -34.71 -6.32
CA ASN A 6 8.55 -35.76 -5.56
C ASN A 6 9.02 -35.30 -4.17
N VAL A 7 8.32 -34.31 -3.59
CA VAL A 7 8.50 -33.84 -2.22
C VAL A 7 7.24 -34.11 -1.40
N GLY A 8 7.40 -34.56 -0.16
CA GLY A 8 6.28 -34.81 0.74
C GLY A 8 5.46 -33.53 0.99
N PRO A 9 4.14 -33.64 1.27
CA PRO A 9 3.26 -32.47 1.42
C PRO A 9 3.64 -31.53 2.58
N LEU A 10 4.47 -32.00 3.52
CA LEU A 10 4.99 -31.22 4.65
C LEU A 10 6.20 -30.35 4.30
N VAL A 11 6.93 -30.69 3.23
CA VAL A 11 8.20 -30.02 2.89
C VAL A 11 8.00 -28.53 2.59
N PRO A 12 7.01 -28.09 1.80
CA PRO A 12 6.79 -26.65 1.56
C PRO A 12 6.42 -25.85 2.82
N TYR A 13 5.91 -26.50 3.87
CA TYR A 13 5.58 -25.82 5.13
C TYR A 13 6.81 -25.61 6.03
N LEU A 14 7.81 -26.48 5.92
CA LEU A 14 9.06 -26.39 6.68
C LEU A 14 10.11 -25.55 5.96
N GLU A 15 10.09 -25.58 4.63
CA GLU A 15 11.14 -25.03 3.76
C GLU A 15 10.74 -23.70 3.09
N ARG A 16 9.60 -23.10 3.47
CA ARG A 16 9.21 -21.77 3.01
C ARG A 16 8.95 -20.85 4.19
N SER A 17 9.58 -19.68 4.15
CA SER A 17 9.29 -18.57 5.06
C SER A 17 8.65 -17.44 4.28
N ARG A 18 7.48 -17.00 4.74
CA ARG A 18 6.72 -15.89 4.15
C ARG A 18 6.31 -14.96 5.29
N ILE A 19 7.09 -13.91 5.52
CA ILE A 19 6.87 -12.96 6.62
C ILE A 19 6.40 -11.63 6.06
N LYS A 20 5.22 -11.19 6.51
CA LYS A 20 4.65 -9.90 6.15
C LYS A 20 4.53 -9.01 7.38
N ARG A 21 5.23 -7.88 7.37
CA ARG A 21 5.13 -6.84 8.41
C ARG A 21 4.47 -5.62 7.80
N ARG A 22 3.40 -5.13 8.44
CA ARG A 22 2.63 -3.98 7.95
C ARG A 22 2.41 -2.98 9.08
N PHE A 23 2.78 -1.74 8.80
CA PHE A 23 2.36 -0.57 9.56
C PHE A 23 1.31 0.19 8.75
N SER A 24 0.22 0.60 9.40
CA SER A 24 -0.83 1.40 8.77
C SER A 24 -1.33 2.44 9.76
N LEU A 25 -1.28 3.70 9.36
CA LEU A 25 -1.80 4.84 10.09
C LEU A 25 -2.80 5.59 9.22
N ASN A 26 -4.01 5.77 9.74
CA ASN A 26 -5.04 6.60 9.14
C ASN A 26 -5.36 7.71 10.14
N ALA A 27 -5.23 8.96 9.71
CA ALA A 27 -5.50 10.11 10.57
C ALA A 27 -6.31 11.15 9.81
N SER A 28 -7.21 11.83 10.52
CA SER A 28 -8.02 12.91 9.96
C SER A 28 -8.29 13.95 11.02
N ALA A 29 -8.24 15.21 10.62
CA ALA A 29 -8.65 16.34 11.42
C ALA A 29 -9.59 17.22 10.61
N TYR A 30 -10.52 17.88 11.29
CA TYR A 30 -11.36 18.86 10.66
C TYR A 30 -11.56 20.06 11.58
N VAL A 31 -11.85 21.19 10.98
CA VAL A 31 -12.31 22.37 11.69
C VAL A 31 -13.58 22.88 11.00
N ASP A 32 -14.58 23.17 11.80
CA ASP A 32 -15.89 23.64 11.35
C ASP A 32 -16.14 25.01 12.00
N PHE A 33 -16.29 26.02 11.15
CA PHE A 33 -16.45 27.41 11.54
C PHE A 33 -17.79 27.95 11.04
N LYS A 34 -18.58 28.48 11.97
CA LYS A 34 -19.78 29.24 11.63
C LYS A 34 -19.41 30.69 11.34
N LEU A 35 -19.26 31.03 10.06
CA LEU A 35 -18.87 32.38 9.61
C LEU A 35 -20.00 33.40 9.81
N ALA A 36 -21.24 33.00 9.54
CA ALA A 36 -22.43 33.85 9.70
C ALA A 36 -23.68 32.99 9.97
N LYS A 37 -24.82 33.64 10.20
CA LYS A 37 -26.11 32.91 10.32
C LYS A 37 -26.40 32.20 9.00
N GLY A 38 -26.41 30.87 9.05
CA GLY A 38 -26.65 30.03 7.87
C GLY A 38 -25.41 29.75 7.02
N LEU A 39 -24.27 30.39 7.26
CA LEU A 39 -23.03 30.15 6.52
C LEU A 39 -22.03 29.38 7.40
N ASN A 40 -21.64 28.20 6.96
CA ASN A 40 -20.70 27.33 7.64
C ASN A 40 -19.56 26.95 6.68
N PHE A 41 -18.32 27.11 7.13
CA PHE A 41 -17.14 26.65 6.44
C PHE A 41 -16.50 25.49 7.20
N LYS A 42 -16.32 24.35 6.52
CA LYS A 42 -15.64 23.16 7.04
C LYS A 42 -14.37 22.92 6.24
N GLN A 43 -13.25 22.79 6.93
CA GLN A 43 -11.98 22.34 6.37
C GLN A 43 -11.64 20.97 6.96
N THR A 44 -11.39 19.99 6.11
CA THR A 44 -10.95 18.65 6.49
C THR A 44 -9.57 18.39 5.90
N ILE A 45 -8.68 17.79 6.68
CA ILE A 45 -7.40 17.26 6.23
C ILE A 45 -7.32 15.82 6.71
N SER A 46 -7.03 14.89 5.81
CA SER A 46 -6.87 13.48 6.16
C SER A 46 -5.69 12.86 5.44
N GLY A 47 -5.18 11.77 6.00
CA GLY A 47 -4.05 11.06 5.44
C GLY A 47 -4.04 9.58 5.78
N VAL A 48 -3.45 8.80 4.88
CA VAL A 48 -3.24 7.37 5.00
C VAL A 48 -1.77 7.11 4.70
N PHE A 49 -1.08 6.56 5.69
CA PHE A 49 0.32 6.14 5.59
C PHE A 49 0.38 4.64 5.80
N ARG A 50 0.91 3.91 4.83
CA ARG A 50 1.05 2.46 4.91
C ARG A 50 2.43 2.06 4.44
N HIS A 51 3.13 1.34 5.30
CA HIS A 51 4.41 0.71 4.98
C HIS A 51 4.23 -0.80 5.14
N THR A 52 4.57 -1.57 4.11
CA THR A 52 4.52 -3.03 4.14
C THR A 52 5.87 -3.57 3.71
N LYS A 53 6.48 -4.40 4.55
CA LYS A 53 7.68 -5.18 4.23
C LYS A 53 7.28 -6.65 4.11
N ASN A 54 7.60 -7.23 2.97
CA ASN A 54 7.40 -8.64 2.64
C ASN A 54 8.78 -9.29 2.49
N ASN A 55 9.01 -10.36 3.25
CA ASN A 55 10.20 -11.18 3.14
C ASN A 55 9.76 -12.60 2.85
N ASP A 56 10.08 -13.05 1.65
CA ASP A 56 9.72 -14.35 1.13
C ASP A 56 11.03 -15.12 0.85
N ALA A 57 11.20 -16.29 1.47
CA ALA A 57 12.34 -17.17 1.26
C ALA A 57 11.85 -18.60 1.02
N ASP A 58 12.32 -19.22 -0.05
CA ASP A 58 12.19 -20.65 -0.30
C ASP A 58 13.59 -21.26 -0.22
N PHE A 59 13.75 -22.19 0.71
CA PHE A 59 14.97 -22.99 0.80
C PHE A 59 14.97 -24.06 -0.29
N VAL A 60 16.14 -24.65 -0.58
CA VAL A 60 16.39 -25.54 -1.72
C VAL A 60 15.33 -26.65 -1.86
N LEU A 61 14.92 -27.27 -0.74
CA LEU A 61 13.94 -28.35 -0.72
C LEU A 61 12.48 -27.87 -0.77
N GLY A 62 12.24 -26.58 -0.53
CA GLY A 62 10.94 -25.92 -0.62
C GLY A 62 10.54 -25.49 -2.02
N ASN A 63 11.48 -25.56 -2.98
CA ASN A 63 11.23 -25.27 -4.39
C ASN A 63 10.56 -26.49 -5.06
N GLU A 64 9.46 -26.27 -5.79
CA GLU A 64 8.74 -27.37 -6.48
C GLU A 64 9.41 -27.79 -7.80
N ASN A 65 10.44 -27.05 -8.23
CA ASN A 65 11.14 -27.20 -9.52
C ASN A 65 12.56 -27.77 -9.42
N ILE A 66 12.85 -28.59 -8.40
CA ILE A 66 14.18 -29.19 -8.13
C ILE A 66 14.80 -29.89 -9.37
N VAL A 67 13.98 -30.34 -10.33
CA VAL A 67 14.43 -31.19 -11.44
C VAL A 67 14.89 -30.40 -12.69
N THR A 68 14.56 -29.11 -12.85
CA THR A 68 14.82 -28.41 -14.14
C THR A 68 15.88 -27.31 -14.09
N PHE A 69 16.15 -26.71 -12.92
CA PHE A 69 17.05 -25.54 -12.80
C PHE A 69 18.25 -25.73 -11.84
N GLY A 70 18.43 -26.92 -11.25
CA GLY A 70 19.42 -27.11 -10.19
C GLY A 70 18.89 -26.63 -8.83
N ASP A 71 19.62 -26.98 -7.77
CA ASP A 71 19.28 -26.72 -6.36
C ASP A 71 19.27 -25.22 -6.01
N GLU A 72 18.31 -24.47 -6.53
CA GLU A 72 18.25 -23.02 -6.40
C GLU A 72 17.23 -22.63 -5.33
N ALA A 73 17.74 -22.05 -4.26
CA ALA A 73 16.94 -21.37 -3.27
C ALA A 73 16.57 -19.96 -3.77
N PHE A 74 15.41 -19.48 -3.33
CA PHE A 74 14.81 -18.23 -3.79
C PHE A 74 14.62 -17.28 -2.60
N ARG A 75 14.94 -16.01 -2.80
CA ARG A 75 14.62 -14.95 -1.83
C ARG A 75 14.07 -13.71 -2.53
N LEU A 76 13.06 -13.13 -1.90
CA LEU A 76 12.41 -11.90 -2.31
C LEU A 76 12.22 -11.00 -1.09
N GLU A 77 12.80 -9.80 -1.14
CA GLU A 77 12.48 -8.71 -0.23
C GLU A 77 11.71 -7.64 -1.01
N ARG A 78 10.47 -7.36 -0.57
CA ARG A 78 9.62 -6.31 -1.15
C ARG A 78 9.20 -5.29 -0.10
N ARG A 79 9.31 -4.01 -0.44
CA ARG A 79 8.86 -2.86 0.36
C ARG A 79 7.84 -2.07 -0.44
N ASP A 80 6.63 -2.01 0.10
CA ASP A 80 5.53 -1.23 -0.46
C ASP A 80 5.20 -0.06 0.47
N GLU A 81 5.20 1.15 -0.06
CA GLU A 81 4.78 2.36 0.63
C GLU A 81 3.60 3.02 -0.08
N VAL A 82 2.60 3.41 0.70
CA VAL A 82 1.45 4.19 0.23
C VAL A 82 1.28 5.38 1.14
N ASN A 83 1.47 6.57 0.57
CA ASN A 83 1.27 7.84 1.26
C ASN A 83 0.16 8.59 0.52
N GLN A 84 -0.95 8.83 1.20
CA GLN A 84 -2.08 9.55 0.65
C GLN A 84 -2.46 10.67 1.60
N TYR A 85 -2.80 11.83 1.05
CA TYR A 85 -3.43 12.90 1.80
C TYR A 85 -4.55 13.55 0.98
N VAL A 86 -5.57 13.99 1.69
CA VAL A 86 -6.77 14.63 1.13
C VAL A 86 -7.02 15.90 1.90
N ILE A 87 -7.24 16.99 1.16
CA ILE A 87 -7.61 18.29 1.68
C ILE A 87 -8.97 18.63 1.09
N GLU A 88 -9.97 18.82 1.94
CA GLU A 88 -11.33 19.12 1.54
C GLU A 88 -11.80 20.43 2.20
N SER A 89 -12.28 21.36 1.39
CA SER A 89 -12.84 22.64 1.83
C SER A 89 -14.29 22.71 1.40
N VAL A 90 -15.24 22.83 2.33
CA VAL A 90 -16.66 22.87 2.04
C VAL A 90 -17.31 24.09 2.68
N LEU A 91 -17.91 24.93 1.85
CA LEU A 91 -18.75 26.04 2.25
C LEU A 91 -20.23 25.66 2.08
N ARG A 92 -21.00 25.78 3.15
CA ARG A 92 -22.44 25.50 3.18
C ARG A 92 -23.20 26.78 3.51
N TYR A 93 -24.18 27.13 2.69
CA TYR A 93 -25.09 28.23 2.92
C TYR A 93 -26.53 27.73 3.00
N LYS A 94 -27.17 27.95 4.14
CA LYS A 94 -28.58 27.64 4.37
C LYS A 94 -29.33 28.90 4.80
N ARG A 95 -30.39 29.23 4.08
CA ARG A 95 -31.28 30.34 4.42
C ARG A 95 -32.74 29.96 4.22
N ASP A 96 -33.55 30.26 5.23
CA ASP A 96 -34.99 30.03 5.19
C ASP A 96 -35.73 31.36 4.90
N PHE A 97 -36.66 31.32 3.95
CA PHE A 97 -37.51 32.43 3.52
C PHE A 97 -38.99 32.06 3.71
N GLY A 98 -39.41 31.91 4.97
CA GLY A 98 -40.77 31.48 5.29
C GLY A 98 -41.03 30.04 4.86
N LYS A 99 -41.74 29.85 3.73
CA LYS A 99 -42.04 28.51 3.15
C LYS A 99 -40.96 27.98 2.22
N HIS A 100 -39.99 28.81 1.83
CA HIS A 100 -38.90 28.41 0.92
C HIS A 100 -37.60 28.22 1.67
N ASN A 101 -36.78 27.24 1.28
CA ASN A 101 -35.41 27.11 1.75
C ASN A 101 -34.44 27.24 0.58
N LEU A 102 -33.29 27.85 0.86
CA LEU A 102 -32.13 27.82 -0.01
C LEU A 102 -31.05 27.07 0.75
N ASN A 103 -30.56 25.98 0.17
CA ASN A 103 -29.43 25.22 0.68
C ASN A 103 -28.45 25.05 -0.47
N THR A 104 -27.25 25.60 -0.32
CA THR A 104 -26.22 25.56 -1.34
C THR A 104 -24.92 25.09 -0.71
N ILE A 105 -24.23 24.19 -1.39
CA ILE A 105 -22.95 23.63 -0.99
C ILE A 105 -21.96 23.90 -2.10
N LEU A 106 -20.82 24.49 -1.75
CA LEU A 106 -19.66 24.65 -2.61
C LEU A 106 -18.49 23.96 -1.95
N GLY A 107 -17.80 23.08 -2.66
CA GLY A 107 -16.69 22.33 -2.13
C GLY A 107 -15.54 22.19 -3.11
N PHE A 108 -14.35 22.06 -2.54
CA PHE A 108 -13.10 21.80 -3.23
C PHE A 108 -12.42 20.63 -2.54
N GLU A 109 -11.98 19.66 -3.32
CA GLU A 109 -11.19 18.53 -2.84
C GLU A 109 -9.89 18.44 -3.64
N PHE A 110 -8.79 18.30 -2.91
CA PHE A 110 -7.49 17.95 -3.46
C PHE A 110 -7.01 16.64 -2.83
N THR A 111 -6.78 15.64 -3.68
CA THR A 111 -6.26 14.34 -3.27
C THR A 111 -4.92 14.09 -3.95
N ASN A 112 -3.93 13.69 -3.17
CA ASN A 112 -2.67 13.18 -3.69
C ASN A 112 -2.37 11.81 -3.09
N ARG A 113 -1.88 10.90 -3.93
CA ARG A 113 -1.57 9.54 -3.56
C ARG A 113 -0.30 9.07 -4.25
N ASP A 114 0.61 8.62 -3.42
CA ASP A 114 1.96 8.23 -3.80
C ASP A 114 2.12 6.75 -3.49
N PHE A 115 2.59 6.02 -4.48
CA PHE A 115 2.92 4.61 -4.36
C PHE A 115 4.39 4.43 -4.68
N PHE A 116 5.09 3.78 -3.76
CA PHE A 116 6.46 3.37 -3.96
C PHE A 116 6.56 1.88 -3.70
N ARG A 117 7.24 1.18 -4.61
CA ARG A 117 7.57 -0.23 -4.47
C ARG A 117 9.04 -0.40 -4.78
N GLN A 118 9.73 -1.07 -3.88
CA GLN A 118 11.08 -1.54 -4.06
C GLN A 118 11.07 -3.05 -3.90
N GLU A 119 11.70 -3.74 -4.82
CA GLU A 119 11.75 -5.19 -4.86
C GLU A 119 13.17 -5.63 -5.19
N SER A 120 13.65 -6.63 -4.45
CA SER A 120 14.93 -7.29 -4.69
C SER A 120 14.69 -8.78 -4.67
N GLU A 121 15.21 -9.45 -5.70
CA GLU A 121 15.08 -10.87 -5.93
C GLU A 121 16.48 -11.49 -6.12
N ALA A 122 16.65 -12.70 -5.62
CA ALA A 122 17.93 -13.38 -5.59
C ALA A 122 17.73 -14.89 -5.75
N PHE A 123 18.49 -15.50 -6.68
CA PHE A 123 18.48 -16.93 -6.97
C PHE A 123 19.87 -17.54 -6.70
N GLY A 124 19.91 -18.76 -6.16
CA GLY A 124 21.15 -19.53 -6.05
C GLY A 124 21.45 -20.10 -4.67
N VAL A 125 22.54 -20.86 -4.57
CA VAL A 125 22.90 -21.71 -3.42
C VAL A 125 23.28 -20.86 -2.20
N TYR A 126 22.28 -20.48 -1.38
CA TYR A 126 22.52 -19.97 -0.04
C TYR A 126 23.09 -21.12 0.81
N SER A 127 24.40 -21.26 0.91
CA SER A 127 25.06 -22.26 1.77
C SER A 127 25.00 -21.91 3.26
N ASN A 128 24.35 -20.79 3.63
CA ASN A 128 24.31 -20.31 5.00
C ASN A 128 22.93 -19.74 5.36
N ASP A 129 22.20 -20.51 6.16
CA ASP A 129 20.86 -20.18 6.67
C ASP A 129 20.86 -19.07 7.74
N PHE A 130 22.04 -18.62 8.20
CA PHE A 130 22.17 -17.63 9.28
C PHE A 130 22.18 -16.17 8.82
N ASN A 131 22.18 -15.89 7.51
CA ASN A 131 22.22 -14.52 7.01
C ASN A 131 20.94 -14.15 6.25
N GLU A 132 20.09 -13.32 6.88
CA GLU A 132 18.87 -12.74 6.30
C GLU A 132 19.17 -11.62 5.27
N ASN A 133 20.43 -11.37 4.95
CA ASN A 133 20.84 -10.22 4.15
C ASN A 133 20.81 -10.53 2.65
N ILE A 134 20.08 -9.73 1.87
CA ILE A 134 19.88 -9.88 0.41
C ILE A 134 21.07 -9.33 -0.41
N ALA A 135 22.28 -9.40 0.14
CA ALA A 135 23.49 -8.75 -0.38
C ALA A 135 23.95 -9.25 -1.77
N LEU A 136 23.32 -10.29 -2.31
CA LEU A 136 23.60 -10.91 -3.61
C LEU A 136 22.36 -10.91 -4.52
N ALA A 137 21.52 -9.86 -4.46
CA ALA A 137 20.36 -9.75 -5.34
C ALA A 137 20.78 -9.75 -6.82
N ASP A 138 20.24 -10.69 -7.59
CA ASP A 138 20.44 -10.78 -9.05
C ASP A 138 19.59 -9.72 -9.77
N GLU A 139 18.41 -9.42 -9.24
CA GLU A 139 17.49 -8.44 -9.82
C GLU A 139 16.95 -7.44 -8.79
N HIS A 140 16.85 -6.19 -9.22
CA HIS A 140 16.34 -5.09 -8.41
C HIS A 140 15.36 -4.22 -9.22
N TYR A 141 14.14 -4.08 -8.71
CA TYR A 141 13.08 -3.28 -9.34
C TYR A 141 12.63 -2.15 -8.41
N ILE A 142 12.60 -0.93 -8.93
CA ILE A 142 12.01 0.23 -8.27
C ILE A 142 10.84 0.72 -9.13
N TYR A 143 9.67 0.83 -8.51
CA TYR A 143 8.46 1.34 -9.12
C TYR A 143 7.89 2.49 -8.29
N THR A 144 7.63 3.60 -8.95
CA THR A 144 7.02 4.78 -8.33
C THR A 144 5.85 5.26 -9.16
N LYS A 145 4.70 5.51 -8.53
CA LYS A 145 3.51 6.09 -9.16
C LYS A 145 2.93 7.20 -8.30
N TRP A 146 2.61 8.31 -8.94
CA TRP A 146 1.96 9.47 -8.34
C TRP A 146 0.58 9.64 -8.96
N VAL A 147 -0.44 9.89 -8.13
CA VAL A 147 -1.81 10.17 -8.58
C VAL A 147 -2.30 11.42 -7.88
N ARG A 148 -2.65 12.43 -8.68
CA ARG A 148 -3.22 13.70 -8.19
C ARG A 148 -4.62 13.86 -8.75
N GLN A 149 -5.56 14.28 -7.92
CA GLN A 149 -6.93 14.54 -8.31
C GLN A 149 -7.40 15.85 -7.67
N VAL A 150 -8.08 16.65 -8.48
CA VAL A 150 -8.83 17.83 -8.03
C VAL A 150 -10.29 17.58 -8.33
N SER A 151 -11.16 17.89 -7.38
CA SER A 151 -12.61 17.74 -7.55
C SER A 151 -13.33 18.95 -6.99
N PHE A 152 -14.42 19.31 -7.64
CA PHE A 152 -15.30 20.38 -7.19
C PHE A 152 -16.67 19.80 -6.86
N ILE A 153 -17.25 20.25 -5.75
CA ILE A 153 -18.52 19.76 -5.22
C ILE A 153 -19.52 20.91 -5.25
N PHE A 154 -20.66 20.71 -5.93
CA PHE A 154 -21.72 21.71 -6.00
C PHE A 154 -23.07 21.01 -5.84
N TRP A 155 -23.91 21.49 -4.90
CA TRP A 155 -25.28 21.02 -4.68
C TRP A 155 -26.17 22.17 -4.20
#